data_AF-A0A9D4IKJ8-F1
#
_entry.id   AF-A0A9D4IKJ8-F1
#
_cell.length_a   1.000
_cell.length_b   1.000
_cell.length_c   1.000
_cell.angle_alpha   90.00
_cell.angle_beta   90.00
_cell.angle_gamma   90.00
#
_symmetry.space_group_name_H-M   'P 1'
#
loop_
_entity.id
_entity.type
_entity.pdbx_description
1 polymer ?
#
loop_
_entity_poly.entity_id
_entity_poly.type
_entity_poly.pdbx_seq_one_letter_code
_entity_poly.pdbx_strand_id
1 'polypeptide(L)'
;MSLSFANEERYLLQPTKTVALNIKPSKRTTIPQSESFKLGEINLNHVDNSVHLEITRTTSVCETAEMNVEGNISKARRALYSLLGAGLHGHNGLDYKSMLDLYKSFVLPVLTYGIEIFTPKSTLVKQVYLFQRKTI
;
A
#
# COMPACT_ATOMS: atom_id res chain seq x y z
N MET A 1 3.19 17.46 -23.47
CA MET A 1 3.63 18.35 -22.38
C MET A 1 4.56 17.62 -21.40
N SER A 2 4.25 16.41 -20.93
CA SER A 2 5.14 15.66 -20.02
C SER A 2 6.43 15.15 -20.68
N LEU A 3 6.37 14.63 -21.92
CA LEU A 3 7.56 14.12 -22.60
C LEU A 3 8.52 15.24 -23.06
N SER A 4 7.99 16.40 -23.48
CA SER A 4 8.80 17.55 -23.88
C SER A 4 9.62 18.07 -22.69
N PHE A 5 8.98 18.21 -21.52
CA PHE A 5 9.66 18.57 -20.28
C PHE A 5 10.70 17.51 -19.85
N ALA A 6 10.35 16.22 -19.94
CA ALA A 6 11.29 15.15 -19.62
C ALA A 6 12.53 15.17 -20.51
N ASN A 7 12.37 15.46 -21.81
CA ASN A 7 13.47 15.55 -22.75
C ASN A 7 14.32 16.81 -22.54
N GLU A 8 13.69 17.96 -22.23
CA GLU A 8 14.38 19.22 -21.88
C GLU A 8 15.27 19.03 -20.64
N GLU A 9 14.73 18.37 -19.62
CA GLU A 9 15.43 18.09 -18.36
C GLU A 9 16.29 16.81 -18.39
N ARG A 10 16.38 16.14 -19.55
CA ARG A 10 17.15 14.90 -19.78
C ARG A 10 16.76 13.73 -18.85
N TYR A 11 15.50 13.66 -18.44
CA TYR A 11 14.97 12.52 -17.70
C TYR A 11 14.75 11.30 -18.61
N LEU A 12 15.22 10.13 -18.16
CA LEU A 12 14.97 8.85 -18.82
C LEU A 12 13.81 8.13 -18.13
N LEU A 13 12.72 7.93 -18.87
CA LEU A 13 11.56 7.18 -18.40
C LEU A 13 11.82 5.68 -18.50
N GLN A 14 11.50 4.92 -17.45
CA GLN A 14 11.65 3.47 -17.43
C GLN A 14 10.37 2.78 -17.92
N PRO A 15 10.35 2.14 -19.11
CA PRO A 15 9.13 1.59 -19.69
C PRO A 15 8.49 0.48 -18.84
N THR A 16 9.29 -0.26 -18.07
CA THR A 16 8.82 -1.34 -17.20
C THR A 16 8.11 -0.86 -15.94
N LYS A 17 8.41 0.38 -15.48
CA LYS A 17 7.78 0.98 -14.29
C LYS A 17 6.67 1.97 -14.65
N THR A 18 6.67 2.49 -15.87
CA THR A 18 5.65 3.41 -16.36
C THR A 18 4.49 2.64 -16.96
N VAL A 19 3.40 2.55 -16.21
CA VAL A 19 2.20 1.78 -16.57
C VAL A 19 0.96 2.65 -16.46
N ALA A 20 -0.08 2.31 -17.22
CA ALA A 20 -1.38 2.97 -17.16
C ALA A 20 -2.36 2.10 -16.37
N LEU A 21 -2.95 2.66 -15.31
CA LEU A 21 -3.93 1.98 -14.47
C LEU A 21 -5.30 2.63 -14.64
N ASN A 22 -6.29 1.83 -15.07
CA ASN A 22 -7.64 2.30 -15.31
C ASN A 22 -8.48 2.19 -14.03
N ILE A 23 -8.65 3.31 -13.33
CA ILE A 23 -9.48 3.37 -12.13
C ILE A 23 -10.95 3.45 -12.58
N LYS A 24 -11.74 2.42 -12.25
CA LYS A 24 -13.17 2.40 -12.58
C LYS A 24 -13.90 3.39 -11.66
N PRO A 25 -14.58 4.43 -12.19
CA PRO A 25 -15.38 5.30 -11.35
C PRO A 25 -16.55 4.52 -10.75
N SER A 26 -16.97 4.91 -9.54
CA SER A 26 -18.10 4.29 -8.83
C SER A 26 -19.44 4.43 -9.56
N LYS A 27 -19.55 5.36 -10.51
CA LYS A 27 -20.73 5.51 -11.36
C LYS A 27 -20.44 4.83 -12.70
N ARG A 28 -21.41 4.08 -13.24
CA ARG A 28 -21.37 3.45 -14.57
C ARG A 28 -21.22 4.53 -15.65
N THR A 29 -20.02 5.03 -15.83
CA THR A 29 -19.60 5.66 -17.08
C THR A 29 -18.92 4.55 -17.84
N THR A 30 -19.49 4.18 -18.98
CA THR A 30 -18.85 3.33 -19.98
C THR A 30 -17.52 3.98 -20.34
N ILE A 31 -16.43 3.52 -19.70
CA ILE A 31 -15.08 3.93 -20.11
C ILE A 31 -14.87 3.26 -21.48
N PRO A 32 -14.60 4.01 -22.56
CA PRO A 32 -14.23 3.40 -23.83
C PRO A 32 -12.99 2.54 -23.59
N GLN A 33 -13.10 1.23 -23.82
CA GLN A 33 -12.07 0.22 -23.53
C GLN A 33 -10.82 0.32 -24.43
N SER A 34 -10.63 1.42 -25.17
CA SER A 34 -9.81 1.39 -26.38
C SER A 34 -9.00 2.65 -26.64
N GLU A 35 -8.71 3.47 -25.63
CA GLU A 35 -7.71 4.53 -25.80
C GLU A 35 -6.37 4.03 -25.27
N SER A 36 -5.47 3.69 -26.20
CA SER A 36 -4.07 3.43 -25.88
C SER A 36 -3.47 4.70 -25.27
N PHE A 37 -3.15 4.69 -23.98
CA PHE A 37 -2.44 5.80 -23.37
C PHE A 37 -1.03 5.86 -23.94
N LYS A 38 -0.69 6.97 -24.59
CA LYS A 38 0.63 7.19 -25.17
C LYS A 38 1.39 8.26 -24.41
N LEU A 39 2.68 8.03 -24.26
CA LEU A 39 3.63 9.01 -23.75
C LEU A 39 4.61 9.34 -24.87
N GLY A 40 4.21 10.30 -25.72
CA GLY A 40 4.80 10.52 -27.04
C GLY A 40 4.59 9.31 -27.95
N GLU A 41 5.67 8.69 -28.41
CA GLU A 41 5.63 7.50 -29.28
C GLU A 41 5.51 6.18 -28.51
N ILE A 42 5.63 6.21 -27.17
CA ILE A 42 5.61 5.00 -26.32
C ILE A 42 4.17 4.71 -25.89
N ASN A 43 3.66 3.54 -26.27
CA ASN A 43 2.40 3.02 -25.72
C ASN A 43 2.62 2.52 -24.29
N LEU A 44 1.81 2.99 -23.35
CA LEU A 44 1.88 2.55 -21.96
C LEU A 44 1.17 1.20 -21.81
N ASN A 45 1.81 0.28 -21.11
CA ASN A 45 1.20 -0.99 -20.76
C ASN A 45 0.07 -0.78 -19.76
N HIS A 46 -1.08 -1.37 -20.05
CA HIS A 46 -2.19 -1.41 -19.12
C HIS A 46 -2.00 -2.53 -18.09
N VAL A 47 -2.19 -2.19 -16.83
CA VAL A 47 -2.13 -3.13 -15.71
C VAL A 47 -3.32 -2.95 -14.79
N ASP A 48 -3.78 -4.06 -14.20
CA ASP A 48 -4.91 -4.05 -13.26
C ASP A 48 -4.52 -3.57 -11.86
N ASN A 49 -3.24 -3.72 -11.51
CA ASN A 49 -2.67 -3.23 -10.27
C ASN A 49 -1.25 -2.66 -10.49
N SER A 50 -0.86 -1.71 -9.64
CA SER A 50 0.49 -1.17 -9.60
C SER A 50 0.82 -0.67 -8.21
N VAL A 51 2.09 -0.78 -7.80
CA VAL A 51 2.56 -0.27 -6.51
C VAL A 51 3.06 1.16 -6.69
N HIS A 52 2.51 2.09 -5.90
CA HIS A 52 2.93 3.48 -5.87
C HIS A 52 3.04 3.95 -4.42
N LEU A 53 4.26 4.34 -4.01
CA LEU A 53 4.59 4.72 -2.62
C LEU A 53 4.17 3.61 -1.63
N GLU A 54 4.59 2.37 -1.92
CA GLU A 54 4.22 1.15 -1.18
C GLU A 54 2.73 0.80 -1.10
N ILE A 55 1.86 1.60 -1.73
CA ILE A 55 0.43 1.33 -1.79
C ILE A 55 0.12 0.64 -3.11
N THR A 56 -0.44 -0.57 -3.02
CA THR A 56 -0.93 -1.29 -4.19
C THR A 56 -2.24 -0.66 -4.64
N ARG A 57 -2.21 0.09 -5.74
CA ARG A 57 -3.41 0.65 -6.37
C ARG A 57 -3.97 -0.36 -7.33
N THR A 58 -5.28 -0.60 -7.28
CA THR A 58 -5.99 -1.46 -8.23
C THR A 58 -7.07 -0.67 -8.97
N THR A 59 -7.72 -1.32 -9.93
CA THR A 59 -8.86 -0.72 -10.65
C THR A 59 -10.05 -0.37 -9.76
N SER A 60 -10.13 -0.93 -8.55
CA SER A 60 -11.21 -0.73 -7.57
C SER A 60 -10.69 -0.22 -6.23
N VAL A 61 -11.35 0.79 -5.66
CA VAL A 61 -11.00 1.34 -4.34
C VAL A 61 -11.18 0.30 -3.23
N CYS A 62 -12.19 -0.57 -3.34
CA CYS A 62 -12.46 -1.59 -2.32
C CYS A 62 -11.34 -2.64 -2.28
N GLU A 63 -10.94 -3.11 -3.45
CA GLU A 63 -9.85 -4.09 -3.59
C GLU A 63 -8.50 -3.48 -3.19
N THR A 64 -8.27 -2.20 -3.55
CA THR A 64 -7.11 -1.44 -3.06
C THR A 64 -7.06 -1.46 -1.52
N ALA A 65 -8.17 -1.16 -0.85
CA ALA A 65 -8.21 -1.17 0.61
C ALA A 65 -7.95 -2.57 1.20
N GLU A 66 -8.55 -3.61 0.62
CA GLU A 66 -8.39 -5.00 1.07
C GLU A 66 -6.92 -5.47 0.94
N MET A 67 -6.33 -5.31 -0.25
CA MET A 67 -4.95 -5.74 -0.52
C MET A 67 -3.94 -5.02 0.38
N ASN A 68 -4.11 -3.71 0.61
CA ASN A 68 -3.17 -2.96 1.44
C ASN A 68 -3.34 -3.29 2.93
N VAL A 69 -4.56 -3.48 3.43
CA VAL A 69 -4.77 -3.89 4.83
C VAL A 69 -4.17 -5.27 5.10
N GLU A 70 -4.40 -6.24 4.21
CA GLU A 70 -3.80 -7.57 4.34
C GLU A 70 -2.26 -7.52 4.25
N GLY A 71 -1.74 -6.75 3.28
CA GLY A 71 -0.31 -6.52 3.12
C GLY A 71 0.33 -5.90 4.37
N ASN A 72 -0.30 -4.88 4.94
CA ASN A 72 0.15 -4.22 6.16
C ASN A 72 0.14 -5.16 7.37
N ILE A 73 -0.90 -5.99 7.54
CA ILE A 73 -0.95 -7.01 8.60
C ILE A 73 0.20 -8.01 8.43
N SER A 74 0.48 -8.45 7.21
CA SER A 74 1.58 -9.37 6.92
C SER A 74 2.95 -8.74 7.23
N LYS A 75 3.18 -7.49 6.80
CA LYS A 75 4.40 -6.73 7.12
C LYS A 75 4.54 -6.49 8.63
N ALA A 76 3.47 -6.08 9.31
CA ALA A 76 3.45 -5.85 10.75
C ALA A 76 3.75 -7.13 11.53
N ARG A 77 3.24 -8.29 11.08
CA ARG A 77 3.60 -9.60 11.66
C ARG A 77 5.09 -9.90 11.53
N ARG A 78 5.69 -9.61 10.37
CA ARG A 78 7.13 -9.77 10.19
C ARG A 78 7.91 -8.83 11.12
N ALA A 79 7.46 -7.57 11.25
CA ALA A 79 8.07 -6.61 12.17
C ALA A 79 8.02 -7.09 13.64
N LEU A 80 6.90 -7.68 14.07
CA LEU A 80 6.78 -8.31 15.40
C LEU A 80 7.81 -9.42 15.59
N TYR A 81 7.92 -10.34 14.62
CA TYR A 81 8.87 -11.44 14.72
C TYR A 81 10.32 -10.96 14.76
N SER A 82 10.66 -9.92 14.01
CA SER A 82 11.99 -9.30 14.07
C SER A 82 12.32 -8.70 15.45
N LEU A 83 11.30 -8.25 16.19
CA LEU A 83 11.46 -7.65 17.52
C LEU A 83 11.47 -8.68 18.66
N LEU A 84 11.22 -9.96 18.40
CA LEU A 84 11.34 -11.00 19.43
C LEU A 84 12.75 -11.02 20.02
N GLY A 85 13.79 -10.89 19.19
CA GLY A 85 15.18 -10.82 19.67
C GLY A 85 15.49 -9.60 20.53
N ALA A 86 14.68 -8.54 20.41
CA ALA A 86 14.77 -7.33 21.24
C ALA A 86 13.93 -7.44 22.53
N GLY A 87 13.32 -8.60 22.80
CA GLY A 87 12.53 -8.84 24.00
C GLY A 87 11.03 -8.53 23.86
N LEU A 88 10.50 -8.37 22.64
CA LEU A 88 9.05 -8.28 22.38
C LEU A 88 8.35 -9.65 22.43
N HIS A 89 8.71 -10.45 23.43
CA HIS A 89 8.08 -11.75 23.72
C HIS A 89 7.55 -11.75 25.15
N GLY A 90 6.65 -12.68 25.47
CA GLY A 90 5.96 -12.71 26.77
C GLY A 90 6.86 -12.98 27.97
N HIS A 91 6.76 -14.16 28.57
CA HIS A 91 7.46 -14.46 29.82
C HIS A 91 8.99 -14.34 29.62
N ASN A 92 9.64 -13.47 30.40
CA ASN A 92 11.07 -13.10 30.33
C ASN A 92 11.47 -12.10 29.24
N GLY A 93 10.51 -11.44 28.58
CA GLY A 93 10.78 -10.30 27.71
C GLY A 93 10.99 -9.00 28.47
N LEU A 94 10.91 -7.89 27.72
CA LEU A 94 10.90 -6.55 28.31
C LEU A 94 9.65 -6.34 29.17
N ASP A 95 9.69 -5.33 30.04
CA ASP A 95 8.50 -4.91 30.77
C ASP A 95 7.41 -4.40 29.81
N TYR A 96 6.16 -4.43 30.27
CA TYR A 96 5.00 -4.08 29.44
C TYR A 96 5.11 -2.69 28.80
N LYS A 97 5.66 -1.71 29.50
CA LYS A 97 5.77 -0.34 28.98
C LYS A 97 6.75 -0.30 27.83
N SER A 98 7.92 -0.89 27.99
CA SER A 98 8.93 -1.00 26.93
C SER A 98 8.43 -1.79 25.72
N MET A 99 7.71 -2.90 25.94
CA MET A 99 7.07 -3.66 24.85
C MET A 99 6.05 -2.83 24.08
N LEU A 100 5.21 -2.07 24.79
CA LEU A 100 4.22 -1.19 24.18
C LEU A 100 4.90 -0.07 23.37
N ASP A 101 6.00 0.48 23.87
CA ASP A 101 6.77 1.52 23.17
C ASP A 101 7.44 0.96 21.91
N LEU A 102 8.00 -0.26 21.95
CA LEU A 102 8.49 -0.95 20.76
C LEU A 102 7.38 -1.18 19.74
N TYR A 103 6.22 -1.69 20.18
CA TYR A 103 5.08 -1.91 19.29
C TYR A 103 4.65 -0.61 18.61
N LYS A 104 4.46 0.47 19.39
CA LYS A 104 4.05 1.78 18.87
C LYS A 104 5.08 2.39 17.91
N SER A 105 6.37 2.15 18.16
CA SER A 105 7.45 2.74 17.36
C SER A 105 7.69 2.01 16.05
N PHE A 106 7.54 0.68 16.02
CA PHE A 106 7.98 -0.14 14.88
C PHE A 106 6.87 -0.93 14.20
N VAL A 107 5.84 -1.36 14.94
CA VAL A 107 4.79 -2.24 14.40
C VAL A 107 3.58 -1.42 13.99
N LEU A 108 3.13 -0.50 14.85
CA LEU A 108 1.95 0.31 14.59
C LEU A 108 2.07 1.13 13.29
N PRO A 109 3.19 1.80 12.97
CA PRO A 109 3.31 2.56 11.74
C PRO A 109 3.20 1.68 10.49
N VAL A 110 3.76 0.46 10.53
CA VAL A 110 3.67 -0.51 9.44
C VAL A 110 2.24 -1.02 9.28
N LEU A 111 1.54 -1.26 10.40
CA LEU A 111 0.17 -1.73 10.40
C LEU A 111 -0.80 -0.67 9.83
N THR A 112 -0.58 0.61 10.13
CA THR A 112 -1.50 1.69 9.77
C THR A 112 -1.10 2.47 8.52
N TYR A 113 0.03 2.15 7.90
CA TYR A 113 0.57 2.89 6.76
C TYR A 113 -0.43 3.02 5.60
N GLY A 114 -0.71 4.25 5.17
CA GLY A 114 -1.51 4.54 3.99
C GLY A 114 -3.01 4.28 4.14
N ILE A 115 -3.50 3.89 5.33
CA ILE A 115 -4.93 3.66 5.59
C ILE A 115 -5.75 4.93 5.34
N GLU A 116 -5.17 6.09 5.64
CA GLU A 116 -5.76 7.40 5.42
C GLU A 116 -6.00 7.72 3.93
N ILE A 117 -5.28 7.07 3.02
CA ILE A 117 -5.36 7.33 1.58
C ILE A 117 -6.58 6.65 0.95
N PHE A 118 -6.93 5.44 1.40
CA PHE A 118 -8.02 4.65 0.80
C PHE A 118 -9.28 4.56 1.67
N THR A 119 -9.27 5.07 2.90
CA THR A 119 -10.44 5.17 3.82
C THR A 119 -11.24 3.85 3.86
N PRO A 120 -10.72 2.81 4.53
CA PRO A 120 -11.33 1.49 4.50
C PRO A 120 -12.72 1.45 5.13
N LYS A 121 -13.53 0.48 4.68
CA LYS A 121 -14.80 0.13 5.32
C LYS A 121 -14.58 -0.35 6.77
N SER A 122 -15.62 -0.24 7.59
CA SER A 122 -15.61 -0.65 9.00
C SER A 122 -15.15 -2.10 9.23
N THR A 123 -15.41 -3.01 8.29
CA THR A 123 -14.98 -4.40 8.33
C THR A 123 -13.46 -4.54 8.33
N LEU A 124 -12.75 -3.78 7.49
CA LEU A 124 -11.30 -3.79 7.39
C LEU A 124 -10.63 -3.11 8.58
N VAL A 125 -11.22 -2.00 9.07
CA VAL A 125 -10.77 -1.37 10.33
C VAL A 125 -10.87 -2.36 11.49
N LYS A 126 -11.94 -3.15 11.54
CA LYS A 126 -12.10 -4.23 12.54
C LYS A 126 -11.01 -5.29 12.42
N GLN A 127 -10.54 -5.63 11.21
CA GLN A 127 -9.43 -6.57 11.05
C GLN A 127 -8.12 -6.03 11.63
N VAL A 128 -7.79 -4.76 11.35
CA VAL A 128 -6.62 -4.08 11.93
C VAL A 128 -6.71 -4.07 13.47
N TYR A 129 -7.88 -3.71 14.01
CA TYR A 129 -8.11 -3.73 15.46
C TYR A 129 -7.95 -5.12 16.08
N LEU A 130 -8.51 -6.15 15.43
CA LEU A 130 -8.39 -7.54 15.91
C LEU A 130 -6.95 -8.04 15.87
N PHE A 131 -6.15 -7.61 14.89
CA PHE A 131 -4.72 -7.90 14.86
C PHE A 131 -4.01 -7.26 16.06
N GLN A 132 -4.17 -5.96 16.26
CA GLN A 132 -3.57 -5.23 17.37
C GLN A 132 -3.91 -5.86 18.74
N ARG A 133 -5.20 -6.15 18.98
CA ARG A 133 -5.68 -6.74 20.24
C ARG A 133 -5.14 -8.16 20.50
N LYS A 134 -4.76 -8.90 19.47
CA LYS A 134 -4.18 -10.25 19.64
C LYS A 134 -2.68 -10.20 19.95
N THR A 135 -2.03 -9.07 19.71
CA THR A 135 -0.58 -8.93 19.80
C THR A 135 -0.11 -8.31 21.12
N ILE A 136 -0.93 -7.43 21.71
CA ILE A 136 -0.65 -6.72 22.98
C ILE A 136 -1.79 -6.99 23.96
#